data_AF-U5W6A1-F1
#
_entry.id   AF-U5W6A1-F1
#
_cell.length_a   1.000
_cell.length_b   1.000
_cell.length_c   1.000
_cell.angle_alpha   90.00
_cell.angle_beta   90.00
_cell.angle_gamma   90.00
#
_symmetry.space_group_name_H-M   'P 1'
#
loop_
_entity.id
_entity.type
_entity.pdbx_description
1 polymer ?
#
loop_
_entity_poly.entity_id
_entity_poly.type
_entity_poly.pdbx_seq_one_letter_code
_entity_poly.pdbx_strand_id
1 'polypeptide(L)'
;MGLFGRQGYHATTIAQIEAAAGLSAGAGGLYRHFKSKRALLEEGLRRQFEAGAPLLASLEQTADLPRRERILAVARAGLRRLDQERDVNRLLLRDLATFPDLLDQVRDHELARVHRALTSWVERESPDHPDPAALASVLMSALSHYWVLTDVYAGRHPHGVDEDRFLRTLADLIV
;
A
#
# COMPACT_ATOMS: atom_id res chain seq x y z
N MET A 1 1.08 -10.55 9.32
CA MET A 1 1.10 -10.13 7.90
C MET A 1 2.31 -10.67 7.13
N GLY A 2 3.54 -10.63 7.66
CA GLY A 2 4.74 -11.09 6.93
C GLY A 2 4.69 -12.48 6.26
N LEU A 3 4.15 -13.51 6.93
CA LEU A 3 3.98 -14.81 6.28
C LEU A 3 2.97 -14.73 5.13
N PHE A 4 1.79 -14.15 5.35
CA PHE A 4 0.80 -13.98 4.29
C PHE A 4 1.35 -13.19 3.09
N GLY A 5 2.11 -12.12 3.31
CA GLY A 5 2.71 -11.34 2.23
C GLY A 5 3.78 -12.10 1.42
N ARG A 6 4.62 -12.91 2.08
CA ARG A 6 5.72 -13.63 1.41
C ARG A 6 5.25 -14.86 0.64
N GLN A 7 4.43 -15.70 1.27
CA GLN A 7 4.04 -17.01 0.72
C GLN A 7 2.58 -17.08 0.27
N GLY A 8 1.75 -16.12 0.67
CA GLY A 8 0.32 -16.10 0.39
C GLY A 8 -0.52 -16.76 1.49
N TYR A 9 -1.83 -16.51 1.48
CA TYR A 9 -2.78 -17.04 2.44
C TYR A 9 -2.84 -18.57 2.38
N HIS A 10 -3.01 -19.16 1.20
CA HIS A 10 -3.19 -20.61 1.06
C HIS A 10 -1.96 -21.41 1.47
N ALA A 11 -0.77 -20.96 1.05
CA ALA A 11 0.50 -21.62 1.40
C ALA A 11 0.92 -21.42 2.87
N THR A 12 0.31 -20.49 3.59
CA THR A 12 0.59 -20.27 5.02
C THR A 12 -0.17 -21.24 5.91
N THR A 13 0.55 -22.02 6.73
CA THR A 13 -0.05 -22.89 7.75
C THR A 13 -0.14 -22.21 9.12
N ILE A 14 -1.06 -22.68 9.97
CA ILE A 14 -1.18 -22.21 11.35
C ILE A 14 0.11 -22.51 12.13
N ALA A 15 0.70 -23.69 11.94
CA ALA A 15 1.94 -24.08 12.61
C ALA A 15 3.12 -23.13 12.27
N GLN A 16 3.22 -22.68 11.01
CA GLN A 16 4.21 -21.67 10.62
C GLN A 16 3.96 -20.33 11.31
N ILE A 17 2.70 -19.92 11.43
CA ILE A 17 2.32 -18.68 12.12
C ILE A 17 2.67 -18.78 13.61
N GLU A 18 2.32 -19.89 14.26
CA GLU A 18 2.64 -20.14 15.67
C GLU A 18 4.16 -20.10 15.90
N ALA A 19 4.93 -20.81 15.08
CA ALA A 19 6.39 -20.81 15.16
C ALA A 19 6.96 -19.38 14.99
N ALA A 20 6.48 -18.63 13.99
CA ALA A 20 6.92 -17.25 13.76
C ALA A 20 6.50 -16.29 14.88
N ALA A 21 5.45 -16.62 15.63
CA ALA A 21 4.98 -15.86 16.79
C ALA A 21 5.65 -16.29 18.11
N GLY A 22 6.61 -17.23 18.09
CA GLY A 22 7.26 -17.76 19.29
C GLY A 22 6.39 -18.73 20.09
N LEU A 23 5.31 -19.25 19.50
CA LEU A 23 4.46 -20.28 20.07
C LEU A 23 4.93 -21.68 19.63
N SER A 24 4.61 -22.70 20.44
CA SER A 24 4.81 -24.09 20.05
C SER A 24 3.97 -24.43 18.81
N ALA A 25 4.63 -24.76 17.71
CA ALA A 25 3.98 -25.09 16.44
C ALA A 25 3.03 -26.28 16.59
N GLY A 26 1.78 -26.12 16.16
CA GLY A 26 0.75 -27.16 16.22
C GLY A 26 0.12 -27.34 17.60
N ALA A 27 0.49 -26.56 18.61
CA ALA A 27 -0.08 -26.67 19.96
C ALA A 27 -1.46 -26.02 20.11
N GLY A 28 -2.00 -25.41 19.03
CA GLY A 28 -3.30 -24.77 19.03
C GLY A 28 -3.37 -23.49 19.86
N GLY A 29 -2.20 -22.89 20.16
CA GLY A 29 -2.10 -21.63 20.89
C GLY A 29 -2.78 -20.50 20.13
N LEU A 30 -2.71 -20.52 18.80
CA LEU A 30 -3.38 -19.52 17.97
C LEU A 30 -4.92 -19.57 18.10
N TYR A 31 -5.48 -20.78 18.18
CA TYR A 31 -6.94 -20.98 18.22
C TYR A 31 -7.60 -20.46 19.50
N ARG A 32 -6.80 -20.17 20.54
CA ARG A 32 -7.28 -19.50 21.75
C ARG A 32 -7.67 -18.05 21.48
N HIS A 33 -7.00 -17.40 20.53
CA HIS A 33 -7.19 -15.99 20.21
C HIS A 33 -8.01 -15.78 18.92
N PHE A 34 -7.84 -16.67 17.94
CA PHE A 34 -8.48 -16.55 16.62
C PHE A 34 -9.24 -17.82 16.26
N LYS A 35 -10.51 -17.68 15.86
CA LYS A 35 -11.36 -18.82 15.50
C LYS A 35 -10.89 -19.53 14.21
N SER A 36 -10.13 -18.85 13.35
CA SER A 36 -9.63 -19.40 12.09
C SER A 36 -8.42 -18.62 11.57
N LYS A 37 -7.71 -19.19 10.57
CA LYS A 37 -6.67 -18.47 9.80
C LYS A 37 -7.23 -17.21 9.14
N ARG A 38 -8.49 -17.25 8.71
CA ARG A 38 -9.19 -16.11 8.11
C ARG A 38 -9.46 -15.02 9.15
N ALA A 39 -9.91 -15.37 10.36
CA ALA A 39 -10.12 -14.40 11.43
C ALA A 39 -8.81 -13.69 11.83
N LEU A 40 -7.68 -14.40 11.78
CA LEU A 40 -6.36 -13.78 11.96
C LEU A 40 -6.00 -12.82 10.81
N LEU A 41 -6.32 -13.17 9.57
CA LEU A 41 -6.12 -12.31 8.41
C LEU A 41 -6.95 -11.03 8.52
N GLU A 42 -8.25 -11.15 8.81
CA GLU A 42 -9.17 -10.04 9.04
C GLU A 42 -8.63 -9.07 10.09
N GLU A 43 -8.23 -9.59 11.25
CA GLU A 43 -7.66 -8.79 12.33
C GLU A 43 -6.35 -8.11 11.89
N GLY A 44 -5.51 -8.81 11.14
CA GLY A 44 -4.27 -8.26 10.60
C GLY A 44 -4.51 -7.08 9.64
N LEU A 45 -5.50 -7.20 8.75
CA LEU A 45 -5.91 -6.14 7.84
C LEU A 45 -6.52 -4.96 8.60
N ARG A 46 -7.43 -5.22 9.54
CA ARG A 46 -8.06 -4.20 10.39
C ARG A 46 -7.02 -3.34 11.12
N ARG A 47 -6.01 -3.98 11.74
CA ARG A 47 -4.90 -3.26 12.39
C ARG A 47 -4.07 -2.44 11.42
N GLN A 48 -3.87 -2.93 10.20
CA GLN A 48 -3.15 -2.18 9.17
C GLN A 48 -3.93 -0.91 8.80
N PHE A 49 -5.25 -1.01 8.67
CA PHE A 49 -6.10 0.15 8.34
C PHE A 49 -6.08 1.20 9.46
N GLU A 50 -6.10 0.76 10.71
CA GLU A 50 -5.96 1.65 11.88
C GLU A 50 -4.58 2.32 11.95
N ALA A 51 -3.53 1.60 11.57
CA ALA A 51 -2.17 2.12 11.50
C ALA A 51 -1.92 3.04 10.30
N GLY A 52 -2.79 3.02 9.28
CA GLY A 52 -2.69 3.73 8.00
C GLY A 52 -2.84 5.26 8.11
N ALA A 53 -2.31 5.91 9.15
CA ALA A 53 -2.29 7.36 9.32
C ALA A 53 -0.92 8.04 9.05
N PRO A 54 -0.40 8.06 7.80
CA PRO A 54 0.67 9.02 7.48
C PRO A 54 0.57 9.77 6.13
N LEU A 55 -0.32 9.42 5.19
CA LEU A 55 -0.32 10.10 3.89
C LEU A 55 -0.72 11.58 4.04
N LEU A 56 -1.83 11.87 4.72
CA LEU A 56 -2.27 13.25 4.98
C LEU A 56 -1.21 14.09 5.70
N ALA A 57 -0.57 13.52 6.73
CA ALA A 57 0.54 14.18 7.42
C ALA A 57 1.74 14.47 6.50
N SER A 58 2.03 13.56 5.56
CA SER A 58 3.09 13.76 4.57
C SER A 58 2.71 14.87 3.56
N LEU A 59 1.44 14.99 3.19
CA LEU A 59 0.96 16.07 2.32
C LEU A 59 1.13 17.44 3.01
N GLU A 60 0.75 17.55 4.28
CA GLU A 60 0.84 18.80 5.06
C GLU A 60 2.29 19.28 5.25
N GLN A 61 3.23 18.35 5.50
CA GLN A 61 4.65 18.68 5.71
C GLN A 61 5.34 19.28 4.47
N THR A 62 4.70 19.25 3.30
CA THR A 62 5.30 19.73 2.05
C THR A 62 4.81 21.12 1.64
N ALA A 63 3.87 21.73 2.36
CA ALA A 63 3.17 22.94 1.92
C ALA A 63 4.09 24.10 1.51
N ASP A 64 5.23 24.27 2.17
CA ASP A 64 6.17 25.38 1.94
C ASP A 64 7.16 25.14 0.77
N LEU A 65 7.21 23.93 0.20
CA LEU A 65 8.10 23.63 -0.91
C LEU A 65 7.55 24.20 -2.23
N PRO A 66 8.40 24.49 -3.24
CA PRO A 66 7.95 24.74 -4.62
C PRO A 66 7.06 23.61 -5.15
N ARG A 67 6.07 23.90 -6.00
CA ARG A 67 5.08 22.94 -6.54
C ARG A 67 5.71 21.64 -7.02
N ARG A 68 6.76 21.72 -7.84
CA ARG A 68 7.48 20.54 -8.36
C ARG A 68 8.10 19.69 -7.24
N GLU A 69 8.68 20.33 -6.23
CA GLU A 69 9.28 19.64 -5.08
C GLU A 69 8.22 19.01 -4.16
N ARG A 70 7.05 19.67 -4.01
CA ARG A 70 5.89 19.06 -3.33
C ARG A 70 5.45 17.79 -4.01
N ILE A 71 5.26 17.82 -5.33
CA ILE A 71 4.86 16.65 -6.12
C ILE A 71 5.86 15.50 -5.91
N LEU A 72 7.16 15.78 -5.97
CA LEU A 72 8.20 14.78 -5.71
C LEU A 72 8.12 14.22 -4.29
N ALA A 73 7.97 15.08 -3.28
CA ALA A 73 7.91 14.67 -1.89
C ALA A 73 6.69 13.77 -1.60
N VAL A 74 5.52 14.12 -2.16
CA VAL A 74 4.29 13.34 -2.06
C VAL A 74 4.44 11.99 -2.76
N ALA A 75 5.00 11.98 -3.97
CA ALA A 75 5.20 10.73 -4.72
C ALA A 75 6.20 9.79 -4.01
N ARG A 76 7.29 10.33 -3.44
CA ARG A 76 8.21 9.56 -2.58
C ARG A 76 7.50 9.03 -1.33
N ALA A 77 6.66 9.83 -0.68
CA ALA A 77 5.90 9.38 0.48
C ALA A 77 4.95 8.22 0.11
N GLY A 78 4.33 8.28 -1.08
CA GLY A 78 3.54 7.19 -1.64
C GLY A 78 4.33 5.89 -1.82
N LEU A 79 5.52 5.94 -2.44
CA LEU A 79 6.37 4.75 -2.61
C LEU A 79 6.85 4.19 -1.25
N ARG A 80 7.25 5.06 -0.32
CA ARG A 80 7.63 4.63 1.04
C ARG A 80 6.48 3.93 1.76
N ARG A 81 5.24 4.44 1.63
CA ARG A 81 4.07 3.78 2.22
C ARG A 81 3.84 2.41 1.59
N LEU A 82 3.92 2.29 0.27
CA LEU A 82 3.80 1.01 -0.43
C LEU A 82 4.85 -0.01 0.06
N ASP A 83 6.07 0.47 0.33
CA ASP A 83 7.14 -0.36 0.88
C ASP A 83 6.94 -0.76 2.34
N GLN A 84 6.50 0.17 3.18
CA GLN A 84 6.15 -0.11 4.59
C GLN A 84 5.00 -1.13 4.69
N GLU A 85 4.05 -1.07 3.76
CA GLU A 85 2.88 -1.96 3.70
C GLU A 85 3.10 -3.14 2.74
N ARG A 86 4.36 -3.45 2.37
CA ARG A 86 4.74 -4.44 1.36
C ARG A 86 4.03 -5.77 1.51
N ASP A 87 3.94 -6.30 2.73
CA ASP A 87 3.32 -7.61 2.97
C ASP A 87 1.81 -7.60 2.66
N VAL A 88 1.13 -6.48 2.95
CA VAL A 88 -0.31 -6.32 2.65
C VAL A 88 -0.51 -6.12 1.16
N ASN A 89 0.31 -5.29 0.51
CA ASN A 89 0.24 -5.06 -0.93
C ASN A 89 0.48 -6.35 -1.72
N ARG A 90 1.47 -7.16 -1.33
CA ARG A 90 1.69 -8.50 -1.92
C ARG A 90 0.50 -9.42 -1.74
N LEU A 91 -0.08 -9.43 -0.54
CA LEU A 91 -1.25 -10.25 -0.25
C LEU A 91 -2.46 -9.84 -1.09
N LEU A 92 -2.67 -8.53 -1.25
CA LEU A 92 -3.73 -7.97 -2.09
C LEU A 92 -3.63 -8.47 -3.52
N LEU A 93 -2.42 -8.44 -4.10
CA LEU A 93 -2.16 -8.84 -5.48
C LEU A 93 -2.25 -10.34 -5.70
N ARG A 94 -1.88 -11.15 -4.69
CA ARG A 94 -1.76 -12.59 -4.83
C ARG A 94 -3.06 -13.34 -4.54
N ASP A 95 -3.64 -13.10 -3.36
CA ASP A 95 -4.69 -13.96 -2.82
C ASP A 95 -5.95 -13.22 -2.45
N LEU A 96 -5.92 -11.91 -2.24
CA LEU A 96 -7.08 -11.22 -1.66
C LEU A 96 -8.30 -11.22 -2.60
N ALA A 97 -8.09 -11.42 -3.91
CA ALA A 97 -9.15 -11.71 -4.87
C ALA A 97 -10.02 -12.93 -4.51
N THR A 98 -9.51 -13.85 -3.69
CA THR A 98 -10.27 -15.00 -3.17
C THR A 98 -11.24 -14.64 -2.03
N PHE A 99 -11.15 -13.41 -1.49
CA PHE A 99 -11.98 -12.91 -0.39
C PHE A 99 -12.66 -11.58 -0.77
N PRO A 100 -13.77 -11.61 -1.54
CA PRO A 100 -14.43 -10.39 -2.04
C PRO A 100 -14.81 -9.41 -0.93
N ASP A 101 -15.24 -9.91 0.23
CA ASP A 101 -15.61 -9.11 1.38
C ASP A 101 -14.41 -8.37 2.00
N LEU A 102 -13.22 -8.99 2.00
CA LEU A 102 -11.99 -8.33 2.45
C LEU A 102 -11.47 -7.32 1.42
N LEU A 103 -11.68 -7.56 0.13
CA LEU A 103 -11.41 -6.57 -0.91
C LEU A 103 -12.30 -5.34 -0.76
N ASP A 104 -13.58 -5.51 -0.48
CA ASP A 104 -14.50 -4.40 -0.19
C ASP A 104 -14.00 -3.60 1.01
N GLN A 105 -13.54 -4.27 2.08
CA GLN A 105 -12.95 -3.59 3.23
C GLN A 105 -11.68 -2.81 2.86
N VAL A 106 -10.76 -3.38 2.08
CA VAL A 106 -9.56 -2.64 1.62
C VAL A 106 -9.96 -1.44 0.76
N ARG A 107 -10.92 -1.61 -0.15
CA ARG A 107 -11.44 -0.52 -0.97
C ARG A 107 -11.95 0.62 -0.10
N ASP A 108 -12.83 0.32 0.85
CA ASP A 108 -13.58 1.32 1.59
C ASP A 108 -12.73 2.01 2.67
N HIS A 109 -11.84 1.25 3.34
CA HIS A 109 -11.04 1.76 4.45
C HIS A 109 -9.68 2.34 4.01
N GLU A 110 -9.07 1.82 2.93
CA GLU A 110 -7.76 2.29 2.47
C GLU A 110 -7.82 3.01 1.13
N LEU A 111 -8.23 2.32 0.06
CA LEU A 111 -8.08 2.88 -1.30
C LEU A 111 -8.92 4.13 -1.50
N ALA A 112 -10.19 4.12 -1.07
CA ALA A 112 -11.08 5.27 -1.16
C ALA A 112 -10.59 6.43 -0.30
N ARG A 113 -10.01 6.15 0.88
CA ARG A 113 -9.46 7.18 1.77
C ARG A 113 -8.22 7.84 1.17
N VAL A 114 -7.28 7.04 0.65
CA VAL A 114 -6.07 7.53 -0.04
C VAL A 114 -6.43 8.33 -1.29
N HIS A 115 -7.36 7.80 -2.09
CA HIS A 115 -7.82 8.46 -3.31
C HIS A 115 -8.48 9.81 -3.02
N ARG A 116 -9.36 9.89 -2.01
CA ARG A 116 -9.94 11.18 -1.57
C ARG A 116 -8.87 12.18 -1.13
N ALA A 117 -7.92 11.74 -0.30
CA ALA A 117 -6.84 12.61 0.19
C ALA A 117 -5.97 13.16 -0.96
N LEU A 118 -5.63 12.31 -1.92
CA LEU A 118 -4.84 12.69 -3.09
C LEU A 118 -5.64 13.57 -4.05
N THR A 119 -6.93 13.30 -4.26
CA THR A 119 -7.82 14.15 -5.06
C THR A 119 -7.86 15.57 -4.51
N SER A 120 -8.11 15.73 -3.20
CA SER A 120 -8.11 17.05 -2.57
C SER A 120 -6.75 17.74 -2.61
N TRP A 121 -5.65 16.99 -2.63
CA TRP A 121 -4.33 17.56 -2.82
C TRP A 121 -4.12 18.02 -4.27
N VAL A 122 -4.52 17.23 -5.27
CA VAL A 122 -4.45 17.61 -6.69
C VAL A 122 -5.28 18.86 -6.96
N GLU A 123 -6.50 18.97 -6.40
CA GLU A 123 -7.35 20.16 -6.50
C GLU A 123 -6.65 21.45 -6.05
N ARG A 124 -5.83 21.36 -4.99
CA ARG A 124 -5.06 22.51 -4.48
C ARG A 124 -3.82 22.80 -5.33
N GLU A 125 -3.15 21.77 -5.81
CA GLU A 125 -1.89 21.89 -6.55
C GLU A 125 -2.07 22.21 -8.03
N SER A 126 -3.23 21.86 -8.61
CA SER A 126 -3.54 22.00 -10.03
C SER A 126 -5.02 22.40 -10.20
N PRO A 127 -5.41 23.61 -9.78
CA PRO A 127 -6.82 24.04 -9.74
C PRO A 127 -7.48 24.07 -11.13
N ASP A 128 -6.67 24.23 -12.19
CA ASP A 128 -7.15 24.26 -13.57
C ASP A 128 -7.27 22.85 -14.20
N HIS A 129 -6.90 21.79 -13.48
CA HIS A 129 -6.98 20.43 -14.01
C HIS A 129 -8.45 19.98 -14.12
N PRO A 130 -8.92 19.53 -15.30
CA PRO A 130 -10.35 19.30 -15.55
C PRO A 130 -10.94 18.11 -14.77
N ASP A 131 -10.09 17.15 -14.37
CA ASP A 131 -10.51 15.99 -13.56
C ASP A 131 -9.45 15.61 -12.51
N PRO A 132 -9.45 16.25 -11.33
CA PRO A 132 -8.50 15.97 -10.25
C PRO A 132 -8.59 14.52 -9.73
N ALA A 133 -9.79 13.94 -9.73
CA ALA A 133 -10.03 12.59 -9.26
C ALA A 133 -9.40 11.54 -10.19
N ALA A 134 -9.51 11.73 -11.51
CA ALA A 134 -8.82 10.89 -12.48
C ALA A 134 -7.30 11.04 -12.38
N LEU A 135 -6.78 12.25 -12.23
CA LEU A 135 -5.33 12.46 -12.05
C LEU A 135 -4.82 11.76 -10.79
N ALA A 136 -5.54 11.84 -9.66
CA ALA A 136 -5.20 11.09 -8.45
C ALA A 136 -5.14 9.58 -8.70
N SER A 137 -6.10 9.02 -9.45
CA SER A 137 -6.07 7.60 -9.84
C SER A 137 -4.87 7.24 -10.73
N VAL A 138 -4.50 8.11 -11.67
CA VAL A 138 -3.31 7.92 -12.52
C VAL A 138 -2.04 7.90 -11.68
N LEU A 139 -1.90 8.84 -10.74
CA LEU A 139 -0.76 8.91 -9.82
C LEU A 139 -0.65 7.68 -8.93
N MET A 140 -1.77 7.27 -8.31
CA MET A 140 -1.82 6.06 -7.51
C MET A 140 -1.43 4.83 -8.33
N SER A 141 -1.95 4.70 -9.55
CA SER A 141 -1.67 3.57 -10.44
C SER A 141 -0.21 3.54 -10.88
N ALA A 142 0.36 4.68 -11.25
CA ALA A 142 1.76 4.79 -11.65
C ALA A 142 2.71 4.38 -10.51
N LEU A 143 2.49 4.93 -9.31
CA LEU A 143 3.32 4.62 -8.14
C LEU A 143 3.16 3.15 -7.71
N SER A 144 1.93 2.66 -7.68
CA SER A 144 1.64 1.27 -7.28
C SER A 144 2.27 0.29 -8.27
N HIS A 145 2.12 0.52 -9.58
CA HIS A 145 2.68 -0.37 -10.58
C HIS A 145 4.22 -0.33 -10.61
N TYR A 146 4.82 0.86 -10.50
CA TYR A 146 6.27 1.01 -10.38
C TYR A 146 6.80 0.24 -9.16
N TRP A 147 6.14 0.37 -8.01
CA TRP A 147 6.50 -0.36 -6.81
C TRP A 147 6.34 -1.88 -7.00
N VAL A 148 5.24 -2.36 -7.58
CA VAL A 148 5.01 -3.79 -7.85
C VAL A 148 6.11 -4.37 -8.72
N LEU A 149 6.45 -3.72 -9.84
CA LEU A 149 7.51 -4.18 -10.71
C LEU A 149 8.87 -4.16 -10.01
N THR A 150 9.15 -3.14 -9.21
CA THR A 150 10.40 -3.08 -8.43
C THR A 150 10.47 -4.21 -7.39
N ASP A 151 9.38 -4.46 -6.69
CA ASP A 151 9.29 -5.47 -5.63
C ASP A 151 9.42 -6.91 -6.18
N VAL A 152 8.75 -7.20 -7.30
CA VAL A 152 8.81 -8.51 -7.98
C VAL A 152 10.23 -8.80 -8.49
N TYR A 153 10.95 -7.79 -8.98
CA TYR A 153 12.30 -7.92 -9.50
C TYR A 153 13.38 -7.61 -8.45
N ALA A 154 13.12 -7.96 -7.20
CA ALA A 154 14.09 -7.91 -6.09
C ALA A 154 14.75 -6.53 -5.89
N GLY A 155 13.96 -5.46 -6.01
CA GLY A 155 14.40 -4.08 -5.79
C GLY A 155 14.94 -3.38 -7.03
N ARG A 156 14.89 -4.01 -8.21
CA ARG A 156 15.32 -3.38 -9.48
C ARG A 156 14.17 -3.37 -10.48
N HIS A 157 13.71 -2.18 -10.87
CA HIS A 157 12.69 -2.07 -11.90
C HIS A 157 13.15 -2.74 -13.21
N PRO A 158 12.32 -3.57 -13.87
CA PRO A 158 12.73 -4.40 -15.01
C PRO A 158 13.19 -3.60 -16.24
N HIS A 159 12.79 -2.33 -16.33
CA HIS A 159 13.23 -1.41 -17.39
C HIS A 159 14.48 -0.59 -17.03
N GLY A 160 15.14 -0.87 -15.90
CA GLY A 160 16.34 -0.14 -15.46
C GLY A 160 16.08 1.33 -15.11
N VAL A 161 14.83 1.69 -14.80
CA VAL A 161 14.45 3.03 -14.36
C VAL A 161 14.54 3.06 -12.83
N ASP A 162 15.43 3.89 -12.29
CA ASP A 162 15.53 4.12 -10.85
C ASP A 162 14.41 5.03 -10.32
N GLU A 163 14.26 5.06 -8.99
CA GLU A 163 13.18 5.80 -8.32
C GLU A 163 13.26 7.29 -8.62
N ASP A 164 14.45 7.89 -8.55
CA ASP A 164 14.63 9.33 -8.74
C ASP A 164 14.30 9.75 -10.18
N ARG A 165 14.66 8.93 -11.16
CA ARG A 165 14.31 9.15 -12.57
C ARG A 165 12.80 9.00 -12.78
N PHE A 166 12.20 7.95 -12.24
CA PHE A 166 10.75 7.72 -12.35
C PHE A 166 9.95 8.88 -11.77
N LEU A 167 10.27 9.31 -10.55
CA LEU A 167 9.55 10.37 -9.85
C LEU A 167 9.74 11.75 -10.50
N ARG A 168 10.93 12.07 -11.01
CA ARG A 168 11.15 13.31 -11.77
C ARG A 168 10.31 13.34 -13.04
N THR A 169 10.30 12.26 -13.81
CA THR A 169 9.46 12.17 -15.01
C THR A 169 7.97 12.26 -14.66
N LEU A 170 7.53 11.63 -13.57
CA LEU A 170 6.15 11.76 -13.09
C LEU A 170 5.80 13.21 -12.75
N ALA A 171 6.69 13.92 -12.04
CA ALA A 171 6.46 15.31 -11.67
C ALA A 171 6.38 16.25 -12.88
N ASP A 172 7.23 16.02 -13.89
CA ASP A 172 7.26 16.82 -15.12
C ASP A 172 5.99 16.64 -15.99
N LEU A 173 5.22 15.56 -15.79
CA LEU A 173 3.93 15.35 -16.47
C LEU A 173 2.76 16.09 -15.83
N ILE A 174 2.90 16.55 -14.59
CA ILE A 174 1.84 17.18 -13.78
C ILE A 174 2.00 18.70 -13.74
N VAL A 175 3.25 19.18 -13.77
CA VAL A 175 3.58 20.61 -13.71
C VAL A 175 3.16 21.29 -14.99
#